data_AF-A0A9P6JCZ3-F1
#
_entry.id   AF-A0A9P6JCZ3-F1
#
_cell.length_a   1.000
_cell.length_b   1.000
_cell.length_c   1.000
_cell.angle_alpha   90.00
_cell.angle_beta   90.00
_cell.angle_gamma   90.00
#
_symmetry.space_group_name_H-M   'P 1'
#
loop_
_entity.id
_entity.type
_entity.pdbx_description
1 polymer ?
#
loop_
_entity_poly.entity_id
_entity_poly.type
_entity_poly.pdbx_seq_one_letter_code
_entity_poly.pdbx_strand_id
1 'polypeptide(L)'
;MAQRLTYRRRLSYNTKSNRTRVVKTPGGRLTWLYEKKPGTAPKCGDCGVALPGVPALRPTEYARISRRQKTVNRAYGGSRCANCVRDRIVRAFLIEEQKIVKKVIKAQAKSAKPAKASK
;
A
#
# COMPACT_ATOMS: atom_id res chain seq x y z
N MET A 1 -1.18 20.99 -44.73
CA MET A 1 -2.39 20.40 -44.09
C MET A 1 -1.92 19.40 -43.02
N ALA A 2 -2.40 19.50 -41.78
CA ALA A 2 -2.00 18.57 -40.72
C ALA A 2 -2.58 17.16 -40.97
N GLN A 3 -1.79 16.11 -40.73
CA GLN A 3 -2.24 14.72 -40.94
C GLN A 3 -3.30 14.34 -39.89
N ARG A 4 -4.53 14.06 -40.35
CA ARG A 4 -5.63 13.56 -39.51
C ARG A 4 -5.51 12.06 -39.28
N LEU A 5 -6.05 11.57 -38.16
CA LEU A 5 -5.94 10.18 -37.74
C LEU A 5 -7.30 9.58 -37.40
N THR A 6 -7.45 8.28 -37.62
CA THR A 6 -8.65 7.50 -37.29
C THR A 6 -8.33 6.44 -36.24
N TYR A 7 -9.22 6.23 -35.26
CA TYR A 7 -9.06 5.15 -34.31
C TYR A 7 -8.99 3.79 -35.04
N ARG A 8 -8.08 2.92 -34.60
CA ARG A 8 -7.85 1.59 -35.23
C ARG A 8 -8.66 0.47 -34.57
N ARG A 9 -9.19 0.69 -33.37
CA ARG A 9 -10.08 -0.23 -32.65
C ARG A 9 -11.54 0.08 -32.99
N ARG A 10 -12.41 -0.92 -32.82
CA ARG A 10 -13.88 -0.77 -32.99
C ARG A 10 -14.48 0.35 -32.13
N LEU A 11 -13.90 0.64 -30.97
CA LEU A 11 -14.38 1.67 -30.07
C LEU A 11 -14.00 3.08 -30.57
N SER A 12 -15.01 3.85 -31.00
CA SER A 12 -14.89 5.21 -31.53
C SER A 12 -14.90 6.30 -30.47
N TYR A 13 -15.34 6.00 -29.24
CA TYR A 13 -15.52 6.99 -28.18
C TYR A 13 -14.23 7.25 -27.36
N ASN A 14 -14.08 8.48 -26.88
CA ASN A 14 -13.01 8.88 -25.96
C ASN A 14 -13.34 8.45 -24.52
N THR A 15 -12.95 7.22 -24.16
CA THR A 15 -13.17 6.65 -22.83
C THR A 15 -11.83 6.41 -22.11
N LYS A 16 -11.87 6.25 -20.77
CA LYS A 16 -10.66 5.98 -19.95
C LYS A 16 -9.88 4.73 -20.40
N SER A 17 -10.52 3.76 -21.06
CA SER A 17 -9.87 2.57 -21.63
C SER A 17 -9.35 2.78 -23.05
N ASN A 18 -9.85 3.77 -23.78
CA ASN A 18 -9.49 4.07 -25.17
C ASN A 18 -8.47 5.22 -25.26
N ARG A 19 -7.58 5.32 -24.26
CA ARG A 19 -6.53 6.32 -24.26
C ARG A 19 -5.54 6.05 -25.38
N THR A 20 -5.16 7.10 -26.09
CA THR A 20 -4.27 7.03 -27.24
C THR A 20 -3.16 8.07 -27.16
N ARG A 21 -2.03 7.76 -27.78
CA ARG A 21 -0.91 8.67 -28.01
C ARG A 21 -0.61 8.72 -29.49
N VAL A 22 -0.42 9.92 -30.04
CA VAL A 22 0.06 10.08 -31.43
C VAL A 22 1.55 9.79 -31.45
N VAL A 23 1.96 8.85 -32.30
CA VAL A 23 3.37 8.47 -32.49
C VAL A 23 3.70 8.52 -33.98
N LYS A 24 4.89 9.06 -34.30
CA LYS A 24 5.45 9.02 -35.65
C LYS A 24 6.15 7.68 -35.85
N THR A 25 5.71 6.94 -36.85
CA THR A 25 6.32 5.66 -37.22
C THR A 25 7.61 5.88 -38.02
N PRO A 26 8.52 4.88 -38.10
CA PRO A 26 9.73 4.98 -38.91
C PRO A 26 9.44 5.34 -40.38
N GLY A 27 8.32 4.88 -40.93
CA GLY A 27 7.85 5.24 -42.29
C GLY A 27 7.29 6.67 -42.41
N GLY A 28 7.53 7.54 -41.43
CA GLY A 28 7.14 8.96 -41.46
C GLY A 28 5.67 9.26 -41.20
N ARG A 29 4.80 8.24 -41.12
CA ARG A 29 3.35 8.41 -40.89
C ARG A 29 3.03 8.58 -39.42
N LEU A 30 2.12 9.51 -39.09
CA LEU A 30 1.52 9.58 -37.75
C LEU A 30 0.48 8.48 -37.55
N THR A 31 0.48 7.85 -36.38
CA THR A 31 -0.49 6.78 -36.02
C THR A 31 -0.85 6.84 -34.53
N TRP A 32 -2.01 6.28 -34.17
CA TRP A 32 -2.38 6.07 -32.77
C TRP A 32 -1.71 4.82 -32.18
N LEU A 33 -1.03 5.01 -31.06
CA LEU A 33 -0.64 3.95 -30.13
C LEU A 33 -1.65 3.91 -28.98
N TYR A 34 -2.18 2.73 -28.66
CA TYR A 34 -3.13 2.58 -27.56
C TYR A 34 -2.41 2.38 -26.24
N GLU A 35 -2.71 3.26 -25.29
CA GLU A 35 -2.17 3.18 -23.93
C GLU A 35 -3.09 2.35 -23.05
N LYS A 36 -2.49 1.65 -22.08
CA LYS A 36 -3.25 0.98 -21.01
C LYS A 36 -3.63 1.99 -19.93
N LYS A 37 -4.64 1.65 -19.11
CA LYS A 37 -4.95 2.42 -17.90
C LYS A 37 -3.74 2.40 -16.95
N PRO A 38 -3.33 3.53 -16.38
CA PRO A 38 -2.26 3.56 -15.40
C PRO A 38 -2.67 2.75 -14.15
N GLY A 39 -1.71 2.04 -13.56
CA GLY A 39 -1.89 1.38 -12.28
C GLY A 39 -1.93 2.40 -11.13
N THR A 40 -2.65 2.07 -10.07
CA THR A 40 -2.61 2.85 -8.83
C THR A 40 -1.49 2.36 -7.93
N ALA A 41 -0.80 3.27 -7.25
CA ALA A 41 0.22 2.90 -6.27
C ALA A 41 -0.41 2.14 -5.09
N PRO A 42 0.23 1.07 -4.60
CA PRO A 42 -0.19 0.41 -3.37
C PRO A 42 -0.11 1.38 -2.19
N LYS A 43 -1.16 1.41 -1.38
CA LYS A 43 -1.27 2.32 -0.23
C LYS A 43 -1.07 1.56 1.07
N CYS A 44 -0.53 2.26 2.07
CA CYS A 44 -0.49 1.78 3.44
C CYS A 44 -1.91 1.58 3.95
N GLY A 45 -2.20 0.44 4.55
CA GLY A 45 -3.54 0.15 5.09
C GLY A 45 -3.95 0.97 6.32
N ASP A 46 -3.02 1.70 6.97
CA ASP A 46 -3.33 2.52 8.15
C ASP A 46 -3.46 4.00 7.75
N CYS A 47 -2.42 4.57 7.13
CA CYS A 47 -2.36 6.00 6.83
C CYS A 47 -2.72 6.36 5.38
N GLY A 48 -2.94 5.39 4.50
CA GLY A 48 -3.28 5.64 3.08
C GLY A 48 -2.15 6.20 2.20
N VAL A 49 -0.95 6.42 2.77
CA VAL A 49 0.23 6.91 2.04
C VAL A 49 0.71 5.85 1.04
N ALA A 50 1.16 6.28 -0.14
CA ALA A 50 1.74 5.39 -1.14
C ALA A 50 3.00 4.70 -0.60
N LEU A 51 3.10 3.38 -0.78
CA LEU A 51 4.21 2.60 -0.26
C LEU A 51 5.46 2.82 -1.12
N PRO A 52 6.57 3.31 -0.54
CA PRO A 52 7.81 3.47 -1.27
C PRO A 52 8.41 2.09 -1.60
N GLY A 53 9.07 2.01 -2.76
CA GLY A 53 9.74 0.78 -3.22
C GLY A 53 8.82 -0.27 -3.84
N VAL A 54 7.50 -0.02 -3.94
CA VAL A 54 6.56 -0.91 -4.63
C VAL A 54 5.98 -0.17 -5.86
N PRO A 55 6.13 -0.72 -7.09
CA PRO A 55 5.78 -0.01 -8.32
C PRO A 55 4.26 0.09 -8.54
N ALA A 56 3.78 1.18 -9.12
CA ALA A 56 2.36 1.35 -9.47
C ALA A 56 2.03 0.63 -10.79
N LEU A 57 1.58 -0.62 -10.72
CA LEU A 57 1.29 -1.47 -11.88
C LEU A 57 -0.15 -1.98 -11.89
N ARG A 58 -0.61 -2.46 -13.05
CA ARG A 58 -1.93 -3.11 -13.15
C ARG A 58 -1.89 -4.51 -12.52
N PRO A 59 -3.03 -5.06 -12.05
CA PRO A 59 -3.07 -6.40 -11.46
C PRO A 59 -2.47 -7.50 -12.34
N THR A 60 -2.68 -7.43 -13.66
CA THR A 60 -2.11 -8.39 -14.63
C THR A 60 -0.60 -8.26 -14.80
N GLU A 61 -0.04 -7.06 -14.60
CA GLU A 61 1.41 -6.81 -14.64
C GLU A 61 2.04 -7.25 -13.32
N TYR A 62 1.35 -7.05 -12.20
CA TYR A 62 1.74 -7.57 -10.89
C TYR A 62 1.88 -9.10 -10.86
N ALA A 63 1.12 -9.84 -11.66
CA ALA A 63 1.31 -11.29 -11.78
C ALA A 63 2.67 -11.66 -12.39
N ARG A 64 3.24 -10.80 -13.26
CA ARG A 64 4.44 -11.08 -14.07
C ARG A 64 5.75 -10.67 -13.43
N ILE A 65 5.73 -9.69 -12.51
CA ILE A 65 6.95 -9.19 -11.88
C ILE A 65 7.46 -10.14 -10.79
N SER A 66 8.74 -10.02 -10.45
CA SER A 66 9.38 -10.82 -9.39
C SER A 66 8.88 -10.43 -8.00
N ARG A 67 9.00 -11.35 -7.03
CA ARG A 67 8.58 -11.10 -5.63
C ARG A 67 9.32 -9.91 -5.01
N ARG A 68 10.62 -9.74 -5.31
CA ARG A 68 11.43 -8.63 -4.80
C ARG A 68 10.84 -7.26 -5.14
N GLN A 69 10.20 -7.13 -6.31
CA GLN A 69 9.57 -5.87 -6.72
C GLN A 69 8.19 -5.66 -6.10
N LYS A 70 7.54 -6.71 -5.57
CA LYS A 70 6.20 -6.64 -4.94
C LYS A 70 6.27 -6.26 -3.46
N THR A 71 7.41 -6.46 -2.81
CA THR A 71 7.54 -6.42 -1.35
C THR A 71 8.76 -5.64 -0.90
N VAL A 72 8.74 -5.16 0.34
CA VAL A 72 9.88 -4.51 1.01
C VAL A 72 10.41 -5.46 2.10
N ASN A 73 11.73 -5.56 2.27
CA ASN A 73 12.34 -6.46 3.25
C ASN A 73 12.30 -5.86 4.68
N ARG A 74 11.13 -5.93 5.32
CA ARG A 74 10.92 -5.61 6.75
C ARG A 74 9.60 -6.19 7.23
N ALA A 75 9.35 -6.11 8.54
CA ALA A 75 8.05 -6.45 9.13
C ALA A 75 6.90 -5.66 8.46
N TYR A 76 5.84 -6.36 8.09
CA TYR A 76 4.67 -5.84 7.36
C TYR A 76 5.01 -5.09 6.05
N GLY A 77 6.14 -5.42 5.42
CA GLY A 77 6.57 -4.84 4.15
C GLY A 77 5.54 -5.05 3.03
N GLY A 78 5.35 -4.04 2.19
CA GLY A 78 4.36 -4.07 1.10
C GLY A 78 2.89 -3.87 1.52
N SER A 79 2.59 -3.80 2.83
CA SER A 79 1.24 -3.51 3.33
C SER A 79 1.19 -2.28 4.23
N ARG A 80 2.22 -2.07 5.06
CA ARG A 80 2.30 -0.95 6.02
C ARG A 80 3.52 -0.09 5.71
N CYS A 81 3.48 1.21 5.95
CA CYS A 81 4.65 2.10 5.82
C CYS A 81 5.58 1.97 7.05
N ALA A 82 6.80 2.54 6.97
CA ALA A 82 7.78 2.44 8.05
C ALA A 82 7.29 3.07 9.35
N ASN A 83 6.64 4.24 9.26
CA ASN A 83 6.12 4.98 10.41
C ASN A 83 5.02 4.17 11.14
N CYS A 84 4.03 3.64 10.41
CA CYS A 84 2.98 2.82 11.03
C CYS A 84 3.52 1.53 11.66
N VAL A 85 4.59 0.95 11.11
CA VAL A 85 5.24 -0.22 11.74
C VAL A 85 5.95 0.17 13.02
N ARG A 86 6.64 1.32 13.04
CA ARG A 86 7.24 1.86 14.27
C ARG A 86 6.19 2.10 15.35
N ASP A 87 5.08 2.74 15.01
CA ASP A 87 3.99 3.02 15.94
C ASP A 87 3.38 1.74 16.51
N ARG A 88 3.24 0.70 15.68
CA ARG A 88 2.76 -0.63 16.12
C ARG A 88 3.72 -1.26 17.13
N ILE A 89 5.03 -1.21 16.86
CA ILE A 89 6.05 -1.78 17.75
C ILE A 89 6.05 -1.05 19.10
N VAL A 90 6.12 0.29 19.07
CA VAL A 90 6.15 1.11 20.30
C VAL A 90 4.86 0.94 21.10
N ARG A 91 3.70 0.96 20.43
CA ARG A 91 2.41 0.76 21.09
C ARG A 91 2.31 -0.63 21.73
N ALA A 92 2.71 -1.68 21.02
CA ALA A 92 2.69 -3.04 21.55
C ALA A 92 3.57 -3.18 22.80
N PHE A 93 4.79 -2.65 22.73
CA PHE A 93 5.72 -2.65 23.86
C PHE A 93 5.16 -1.92 25.07
N LEU A 94 4.75 -0.65 24.92
CA LEU A 94 4.24 0.15 26.03
C LEU A 94 2.97 -0.44 26.67
N ILE A 95 2.08 -1.03 25.86
CA ILE A 95 0.87 -1.67 26.38
C ILE A 95 1.22 -2.91 27.22
N GLU A 96 2.18 -3.72 26.79
CA GLU A 96 2.61 -4.89 27.57
C GLU A 96 3.30 -4.47 28.87
N GLU A 97 4.18 -3.47 28.84
CA GLU A 97 4.81 -2.91 30.05
C GLU A 97 3.76 -2.39 31.03
N GLN A 98 2.77 -1.61 30.55
CA GLN A 98 1.67 -1.13 31.38
C GLN A 98 0.84 -2.26 31.97
N LYS A 99 0.62 -3.36 31.23
CA LYS A 99 -0.10 -4.54 31.74
C LYS A 99 0.68 -5.22 32.86
N ILE A 100 2.00 -5.36 32.73
CA ILE A 100 2.86 -5.95 33.77
C ILE A 100 2.82 -5.09 35.03
N VAL A 101 3.02 -3.77 34.90
CA VAL A 101 2.96 -2.83 36.03
C VAL A 101 1.62 -2.91 36.75
N LYS A 102 0.50 -2.91 36.01
CA LYS A 102 -0.85 -3.07 36.59
C LYS A 102 -1.02 -4.39 37.34
N LYS A 103 -0.46 -5.50 36.84
CA LYS A 103 -0.50 -6.81 37.52
C LYS A 103 0.30 -6.78 38.82
N VAL A 104 1.50 -6.21 38.82
CA VAL A 104 2.36 -6.11 40.02
C VAL A 104 1.71 -5.24 41.09
N ILE A 105 1.21 -4.06 40.74
CA ILE A 105 0.50 -3.17 41.68
C ILE A 105 -0.71 -3.88 42.29
N LYS A 106 -1.50 -4.60 41.47
CA LYS A 106 -2.66 -5.36 41.96
C LYS A 106 -2.25 -6.50 42.90
N ALA A 107 -1.13 -7.17 42.63
CA ALA A 107 -0.60 -8.23 43.49
C ALA A 107 -0.12 -7.65 44.84
N GLN A 108 0.62 -6.54 44.82
CA GLN A 108 1.09 -5.84 46.02
C GLN A 108 -0.07 -5.31 46.89
N ALA A 109 -1.10 -4.74 46.27
CA ALA A 109 -2.29 -4.28 46.97
C ALA A 109 -3.08 -5.44 47.62
N LYS A 110 -3.02 -6.64 47.01
CA LYS A 110 -3.64 -7.85 47.57
C LYS A 110 -2.85 -8.39 48.77
N SER A 111 -1.51 -8.35 48.73
CA SER A 111 -0.66 -8.75 49.85
C SER A 111 -0.67 -7.74 51.02
N ALA A 112 -0.88 -6.45 50.74
CA ALA A 112 -0.89 -5.39 51.75
C ALA A 112 -2.25 -5.23 52.48
N LYS A 113 -3.31 -5.93 52.06
CA LYS A 113 -4.61 -5.88 52.76
C LYS A 113 -4.49 -6.75 54.03
N PRO A 114 -4.51 -6.18 55.25
CA PRO A 114 -4.49 -6.98 56.46
C PRO A 114 -5.72 -7.88 56.48
N ALA A 115 -5.53 -9.17 56.80
CA ALA A 115 -6.63 -10.09 57.05
C ALA A 115 -7.53 -9.45 58.10
N LYS A 116 -8.76 -9.06 57.71
CA LYS A 116 -9.75 -8.57 58.67
C LYS A 116 -9.97 -9.71 59.66
N ALA A 117 -9.51 -9.51 60.90
CA ALA A 117 -9.81 -10.38 62.01
C ALA A 117 -11.34 -10.46 62.15
N SER A 118 -11.91 -11.61 61.80
CA SER A 118 -13.29 -11.94 62.11
C SER A 118 -13.42 -12.11 63.61
N LYS A 119 -14.15 -11.19 64.25
CA LYS A 119 -14.81 -11.41 65.54
C LYS A 119 -16.04 -12.28 65.33
#